data_AF-A0A6N9L980-F1
#
_entry.id   AF-A0A6N9L980-F1
#
_cell.length_a   1.000
_cell.length_b   1.000
_cell.length_c   1.000
_cell.angle_alpha   90.00
_cell.angle_beta   90.00
_cell.angle_gamma   90.00
#
_symmetry.space_group_name_H-M   'P 1'
#
loop_
_entity.id
_entity.type
_entity.pdbx_description
1 polymer ?
#
loop_
_entity_poly.entity_id
_entity_poly.type
_entity_poly.pdbx_seq_one_letter_code
_entity_poly.pdbx_strand_id
1 'polypeptide(L)'
;MSILGNENVPLSLSEFQIFDRMLERNITSDELQEYIDYVLVIFNQWNGKGKLFISEKRASVVMLRDNEWICKTGMRYTDCGENYMAILEVLKRWEK
;
A
#
# COMPACT_ATOMS: atom_id res chain seq x y z
N MET A 1 15.27 -3.26 8.39
CA MET A 1 13.79 -3.20 8.40
C MET A 1 13.43 -1.80 8.87
N SER A 2 13.08 -0.91 7.95
CA SER A 2 12.55 0.43 8.34
C SER A 2 11.06 0.25 8.58
N ILE A 3 10.59 0.58 9.79
CA ILE A 3 9.21 0.29 10.24
C ILE A 3 8.34 1.57 10.22
N LEU A 4 8.92 2.74 9.98
CA LEU A 4 8.20 4.01 10.05
C LEU A 4 8.37 4.78 8.74
N GLY A 5 7.25 5.05 8.09
CA GLY A 5 7.18 5.52 6.71
C GLY A 5 7.31 7.04 6.61
N ASN A 6 8.41 7.49 6.02
CA ASN A 6 8.39 8.70 5.19
C ASN A 6 9.32 8.44 4.00
N GLU A 7 8.77 7.74 3.00
CA GLU A 7 9.45 7.51 1.72
C GLU A 7 8.56 8.04 0.60
N ASN A 8 9.09 8.97 -0.18
CA ASN A 8 8.41 9.45 -1.38
C ASN A 8 8.58 8.40 -2.48
N VAL A 9 7.51 7.64 -2.76
CA VAL A 9 7.45 6.68 -3.86
C VAL A 9 6.54 7.27 -4.93
N PRO A 10 7.10 7.94 -5.97
CA PRO A 10 6.29 8.43 -7.07
C PRO A 10 5.71 7.21 -7.80
N LEU A 11 4.39 7.03 -7.72
CA LEU A 11 3.72 5.97 -8.46
C LEU A 11 3.58 6.40 -9.92
N SER A 12 4.04 5.53 -10.81
CA SER A 12 3.52 5.50 -12.16
C SER A 12 2.09 4.95 -12.03
N LEU A 13 1.10 5.82 -12.21
CA LEU A 13 -0.34 5.50 -12.23
C LEU A 13 -0.89 5.69 -13.65
N SER A 14 -0.14 5.31 -14.69
CA SER A 14 -0.66 5.36 -16.05
C SER A 14 -2.03 4.67 -16.10
N GLU A 15 -2.97 5.20 -16.91
CA GLU A 15 -4.39 4.76 -16.96
C GLU A 15 -4.59 3.24 -17.12
N PHE A 16 -3.55 2.51 -17.54
CA PHE A 16 -3.56 1.05 -17.75
C PHE A 16 -3.04 0.21 -16.57
N GLN A 17 -2.74 0.81 -15.41
CA GLN A 17 -2.19 0.11 -14.24
C GLN A 17 -3.20 -0.14 -13.12
N ILE A 18 -4.45 0.31 -13.27
CA ILE A 18 -5.54 -0.13 -12.40
C ILE A 18 -5.91 -1.56 -12.82
N PHE A 19 -5.38 -2.53 -12.09
CA PHE A 19 -5.70 -3.94 -12.31
C PHE A 19 -7.20 -4.19 -12.14
N ASP A 20 -7.77 -5.15 -12.88
CA ASP A 20 -9.21 -5.51 -12.86
C ASP A 20 -9.80 -5.61 -11.45
N ARG A 21 -9.02 -6.14 -10.49
CA ARG A 21 -9.42 -6.28 -9.08
C ARG A 21 -9.68 -4.96 -8.36
N MET A 22 -9.04 -3.87 -8.77
CA MET A 22 -9.28 -2.53 -8.23
C MET A 22 -10.52 -1.91 -8.86
N LEU A 23 -10.76 -2.17 -10.17
CA LEU A 23 -11.99 -1.78 -10.85
C LEU A 23 -13.21 -2.46 -10.23
N GLU A 24 -13.10 -3.77 -9.92
CA GLU A 24 -14.13 -4.54 -9.20
C GLU A 24 -14.47 -3.94 -7.81
N ARG A 25 -13.52 -3.24 -7.19
CA ARG A 25 -13.67 -2.61 -5.87
C ARG A 25 -13.99 -1.11 -5.94
N ASN A 26 -14.12 -0.56 -7.15
CA ASN A 26 -14.32 0.86 -7.41
C ASN A 26 -13.29 1.74 -6.66
N ILE A 27 -12.01 1.39 -6.81
CA ILE A 27 -10.87 2.15 -6.28
C ILE A 27 -10.26 2.98 -7.42
N THR A 28 -10.18 4.30 -7.25
CA THR A 28 -9.62 5.21 -8.26
C THR A 28 -8.09 5.34 -8.15
N SER A 29 -7.44 5.86 -9.20
CA SER A 29 -6.01 6.21 -9.17
C SER A 29 -5.68 7.19 -8.04
N ASP A 30 -6.53 8.19 -7.83
CA ASP A 30 -6.35 9.19 -6.78
C ASP A 30 -6.40 8.55 -5.39
N GLU A 31 -7.34 7.61 -5.17
CA GLU A 31 -7.38 6.84 -3.94
C GLU A 31 -6.09 6.04 -3.74
N LEU A 32 -5.54 5.41 -4.78
CA LEU A 32 -4.29 4.63 -4.66
C LEU A 32 -3.10 5.49 -4.25
N GLN A 33 -3.01 6.72 -4.73
CA GLN A 33 -1.95 7.64 -4.32
C GLN A 33 -2.08 7.98 -2.83
N GLU A 34 -3.31 8.25 -2.35
CA GLU A 34 -3.55 8.49 -0.93
C GLU A 34 -3.18 7.27 -0.05
N TYR A 35 -3.17 6.05 -0.57
CA TYR A 35 -2.79 4.85 0.21
C TYR A 35 -1.30 4.85 0.54
N ILE A 36 -0.50 5.59 -0.22
CA ILE A 36 0.93 5.77 -0.02
C ILE A 36 1.21 7.01 0.82
N ASP A 37 0.50 8.11 0.53
CA ASP A 37 0.74 9.40 1.20
C ASP A 37 0.42 9.35 2.71
N TYR A 38 -0.55 8.54 3.12
CA TYR A 38 -0.97 8.39 4.52
C TYR A 38 -0.50 7.08 5.16
N VAL A 39 0.63 6.55 4.72
CA VAL A 39 1.17 5.29 5.23
C VAL A 39 1.67 5.44 6.68
N LEU A 40 1.37 4.44 7.51
CA LEU A 40 1.94 4.32 8.86
C LEU A 40 3.18 3.42 8.83
N VAL A 41 3.09 2.30 8.10
CA VAL A 41 4.13 1.27 8.05
C VAL A 41 4.39 0.84 6.61
N ILE A 42 5.68 0.73 6.27
CA ILE A 42 6.14 0.21 4.97
C ILE A 42 6.92 -1.09 5.22
N PHE A 43 6.47 -2.18 4.61
CA PHE A 43 7.22 -3.43 4.58
C PHE A 43 7.96 -3.57 3.26
N ASN A 44 9.28 -3.62 3.30
CA ASN A 44 10.09 -4.01 2.15
C ASN A 44 9.95 -5.51 1.90
N GLN A 45 9.51 -5.85 0.70
CA GLN A 45 9.30 -7.21 0.23
C GLN A 45 10.21 -7.50 -0.97
N TRP A 46 10.47 -8.78 -1.24
CA TRP A 46 11.27 -9.25 -2.38
C TRP A 46 12.59 -8.49 -2.59
N ASN A 47 13.38 -8.34 -1.53
CA ASN A 47 14.67 -7.64 -1.55
C ASN A 47 14.58 -6.19 -2.09
N GLY A 48 13.52 -5.47 -1.71
CA GLY A 48 13.30 -4.08 -2.11
C GLY A 48 12.63 -3.91 -3.47
N LYS A 49 12.22 -5.00 -4.14
CA LYS A 49 11.49 -4.95 -5.42
C LYS A 49 9.97 -4.82 -5.26
N GLY A 50 9.46 -4.93 -4.03
CA GLY A 50 8.09 -4.56 -3.74
C GLY A 50 7.96 -4.00 -2.33
N LYS A 51 6.90 -3.24 -2.12
CA LYS A 51 6.61 -2.63 -0.83
C LYS A 51 5.13 -2.77 -0.52
N LEU A 52 4.83 -3.12 0.72
CA LEU A 52 3.48 -3.09 1.26
C LEU A 52 3.34 -1.86 2.15
N PHE A 53 2.46 -0.96 1.75
CA PHE A 53 2.04 0.22 2.49
C PHE A 53 0.81 -0.13 3.31
N ILE A 54 0.85 0.16 4.61
CA ILE A 54 -0.27 -0.03 5.53
C ILE A 54 -0.58 1.30 6.23
N SER A 55 -1.84 1.72 6.16
CA SER A 55 -2.42 2.85 6.89
C SER A 55 -3.59 2.39 7.76
N GLU A 56 -4.19 3.28 8.54
CA GLU A 56 -5.33 2.93 9.41
C GLU A 56 -6.53 2.36 8.65
N LYS A 57 -6.76 2.80 7.41
CA LYS A 57 -7.97 2.44 6.66
C LYS A 57 -7.70 1.71 5.34
N ARG A 58 -6.44 1.63 4.92
CA ARG A 58 -6.07 1.26 3.55
C ARG A 58 -4.72 0.55 3.53
N ALA A 59 -4.56 -0.37 2.59
CA ALA A 59 -3.29 -1.04 2.30
C ALA A 59 -3.04 -1.09 0.79
N SER A 60 -1.78 -0.95 0.38
CA SER A 60 -1.39 -0.99 -1.02
C SER A 60 -0.10 -1.78 -1.20
N VAL A 61 -0.05 -2.65 -2.21
CA VAL A 61 1.19 -3.30 -2.63
C VAL A 61 1.66 -2.65 -3.91
N VAL A 62 2.91 -2.18 -3.90
CA VAL A 62 3.59 -1.68 -5.09
C VAL A 62 4.75 -2.58 -5.46
N MET A 63 5.08 -2.61 -6.74
CA MET A 63 6.20 -3.38 -7.29
C MET A 63 7.04 -2.49 -8.19
N LEU A 64 8.36 -2.63 -8.11
CA LEU A 64 9.28 -2.03 -9.05
C LEU A 64 9.31 -2.89 -10.32
N ARG A 65 8.97 -2.31 -11.46
CA ARG A 65 9.05 -2.93 -12.80
C ARG A 65 9.64 -1.93 -13.77
N ASP A 66 10.63 -2.35 -14.56
CA ASP A 66 11.27 -1.52 -15.58
C ASP A 66 11.70 -0.13 -15.06
N ASN A 67 12.19 -0.10 -13.82
CA ASN A 67 12.61 1.10 -13.10
C ASN A 67 11.48 2.08 -12.71
N GLU A 68 10.23 1.64 -12.77
CA GLU A 68 9.04 2.37 -12.33
C GLU A 68 8.31 1.63 -11.19
N TRP A 69 7.78 2.39 -10.23
CA TRP A 69 6.93 1.84 -9.18
C TRP A 69 5.48 1.80 -9.65
N ILE A 70 4.91 0.60 -9.64
CA ILE A 70 3.54 0.34 -10.11
C ILE A 70 2.71 -0.20 -8.96
N CYS A 71 1.51 0.35 -8.76
CA CYS A 71 0.57 -0.21 -7.81
C CYS A 71 -0.01 -1.53 -8.34
N LYS A 72 0.18 -2.63 -7.60
CA LYS A 72 -0.32 -3.96 -7.96
C LYS A 72 -1.72 -4.23 -7.41
N THR A 73 -2.01 -3.73 -6.21
CA THR A 73 -3.33 -3.86 -5.58
C THR A 73 -3.51 -2.79 -4.51
N GLY A 74 -4.70 -2.20 -4.47
CA GLY A 74 -5.22 -1.43 -3.34
C GLY A 74 -6.31 -2.21 -2.61
N MET A 75 -6.33 -2.10 -1.29
CA MET A 75 -7.33 -2.69 -0.41
C MET A 75 -7.80 -1.66 0.61
N ARG A 76 -9.11 -1.53 0.78
CA ARG A 76 -9.70 -0.85 1.94
C ARG A 76 -9.65 -1.80 3.13
N TYR A 77 -9.68 -1.29 4.36
CA TYR A 77 -9.67 -2.11 5.57
C TYR A 77 -10.83 -3.12 5.59
N THR A 78 -11.97 -2.75 5.01
CA THR A 78 -13.14 -3.63 4.84
C THR A 78 -12.85 -4.86 4.00
N ASP A 79 -11.87 -4.78 3.09
CA ASP A 79 -11.46 -5.90 2.24
C ASP A 79 -10.49 -6.85 2.97
N CYS A 80 -9.86 -6.38 4.05
CA CYS A 80 -8.88 -7.13 4.84
C CYS A 80 -9.53 -7.95 5.98
N GLY A 81 -10.84 -7.82 6.18
CA GLY A 81 -11.58 -8.49 7.25
C GLY A 81 -11.32 -7.91 8.64
N GLU A 82 -11.98 -8.51 9.64
CA GLU A 82 -12.05 -7.99 11.02
C GLU A 82 -10.68 -7.92 11.72
N ASN A 83 -9.72 -8.75 11.30
CA ASN A 83 -8.40 -8.83 11.92
C ASN A 83 -7.47 -7.65 11.56
N TYR A 84 -7.84 -6.81 10.60
CA TYR A 84 -6.97 -5.72 10.15
C TYR A 84 -6.63 -4.75 11.29
N MET A 85 -7.61 -4.40 12.13
CA MET A 85 -7.41 -3.50 13.27
C MET A 85 -6.51 -4.13 14.34
N ALA A 86 -6.64 -5.44 14.60
CA ALA A 86 -5.77 -6.16 15.53
C ALA A 86 -4.30 -6.16 15.04
N ILE A 87 -4.08 -6.31 13.73
CA ILE A 87 -2.74 -6.19 13.14
C ILE A 87 -2.18 -4.78 13.35
N LEU A 88 -2.97 -3.74 13.07
CA LEU A 88 -2.55 -2.35 13.30
C LEU A 88 -2.20 -2.08 14.76
N GLU A 89 -2.99 -2.58 15.71
CA GLU A 89 -2.71 -2.46 17.14
C GLU A 89 -1.38 -3.10 17.52
N VAL A 90 -1.08 -4.27 16.97
CA VAL A 90 0.24 -4.90 17.16
C VAL A 90 1.32 -4.00 16.58
N LEU A 91 1.18 -3.51 15.34
CA LEU A 91 2.17 -2.68 14.67
C LEU A 91 2.46 -1.38 15.42
N LYS A 92 1.45 -0.71 15.98
CA LYS A 92 1.60 0.50 16.81
C LYS A 92 2.48 0.27 18.04
N ARG A 93 2.55 -0.96 18.58
CA ARG A 93 3.46 -1.29 19.71
C ARG A 93 4.94 -1.33 19.31
N TRP A 94 5.23 -1.39 18.02
CA TRP A 94 6.59 -1.38 17.47
C TRP A 94 6.99 0.00 16.92
N GLU A 95 6.11 1.00 17.04
CA GLU A 95 6.42 2.40 16.83
C GLU A 95 7.38 2.84 17.95
N LYS A 96 8.61 3.21 17.59
CA LYS A 96 9.64 3.69 18.52
C LYS A 96 9.59 5.20 18.65
#